data_AF-A0A8J1KWC7-F1
#
_entry.id   AF-A0A8J1KWC7-F1
#
_cell.length_a   1.000
_cell.length_b   1.000
_cell.length_c   1.000
_cell.angle_alpha   90.00
_cell.angle_beta   90.00
_cell.angle_gamma   90.00
#
_symmetry.space_group_name_H-M   'P 1'
#
loop_
_entity.id
_entity.type
_entity.pdbx_description
1 polymer ?
#
loop_
_entity_poly.entity_id
_entity_poly.type
_entity_poly.pdbx_seq_one_letter_code
_entity_poly.pdbx_strand_id
1 'polypeptide(L)'
;MPALLKSNTLHFVPARVGQCTAVLLRSHISFKGMPPTNPFNNLKDLLLFSAENHDCTSEEIPEERPFMGIVPVTDLLPSHVVIFSDGSQTETHTGFAVCQIDPDTKEIIQKRQYAIPPDTSAQLAEIAAALEGFRLMHDNNGVLYTDSAYVTTTIHTNASKWHKRGFVTGKGTPLQHHDTILAIMEVLQERHKKGLKTSCEWVKAHQHNVTDIVAYGNQIVDELAKQTTNPLTIFVQTRAKKYLSSSNPFAPIRVMQESATSAETDKWVANECSHYYHNNEPPYIWMHPSGVPALPIGECHLLAHQLHYGSHMPTNDLINTIRGMYWCPDLKDICKAVVNTCNVCFTNTSHQTPRIPPGAIPRPAGPFREWHIDFTDMVTPCKGYRSEI
;
A
#
# COMPACT_ATOMS: atom_id res chain seq x y z
N MET A 1 11.47 42.77 1.44
CA MET A 1 12.76 42.19 0.99
C MET A 1 13.77 42.01 2.13
N PRO A 2 14.08 43.02 2.97
CA PRO A 2 14.86 42.80 4.20
C PRO A 2 14.21 41.77 5.14
N ALA A 3 12.87 41.71 5.15
CA ALA A 3 12.09 40.69 5.85
C ALA A 3 12.34 39.26 5.29
N LEU A 4 12.39 39.10 3.96
CA LEU A 4 12.59 37.81 3.29
C LEU A 4 13.97 37.20 3.52
N LEU A 5 15.03 38.03 3.53
CA LEU A 5 16.41 37.60 3.84
C LEU A 5 16.61 37.30 5.33
N LYS A 6 15.73 37.82 6.19
CA LYS A 6 15.65 37.51 7.62
C LYS A 6 14.61 36.43 7.93
N SER A 7 13.93 35.90 6.91
CA SER A 7 12.85 34.95 7.08
C SER A 7 13.38 33.55 7.39
N ASN A 8 12.64 32.82 8.21
CA ASN A 8 12.89 31.40 8.42
C ASN A 8 12.41 30.53 7.23
N THR A 9 11.88 31.15 6.16
CA THR A 9 11.31 30.42 5.01
C THR A 9 12.35 30.05 3.96
N LEU A 10 13.49 30.75 3.92
CA LEU A 10 14.60 30.52 3.00
C LEU A 10 15.86 30.16 3.80
N HIS A 11 16.26 28.89 3.76
CA HIS A 11 17.47 28.43 4.44
C HIS A 11 18.73 28.80 3.64
N PHE A 12 19.29 29.97 3.90
CA PHE A 12 20.63 30.35 3.46
C PHE A 12 21.63 30.30 4.63
N VAL A 13 22.87 29.86 4.36
CA VAL A 13 23.96 29.96 5.34
C VAL A 13 24.21 31.44 5.68
N PRO A 14 24.51 31.83 6.94
CA PRO A 14 24.66 33.23 7.33
C PRO A 14 25.62 34.06 6.45
N ALA A 15 26.72 33.45 5.98
CA ALA A 15 27.65 34.07 5.04
C ALA A 15 27.00 34.43 3.69
N ARG A 16 26.10 33.57 3.20
CA ARG A 16 25.36 33.76 1.95
C ARG A 16 24.31 34.86 2.09
N VAL A 17 23.63 34.93 3.25
CA VAL A 17 22.69 36.02 3.58
C VAL A 17 23.41 37.36 3.57
N GLY A 18 24.58 37.45 4.20
CA GLY A 18 25.40 38.67 4.20
C GLY A 18 25.79 39.13 2.80
N GLN A 19 26.24 38.22 1.94
CA GLN A 19 26.60 38.52 0.56
C GLN A 19 25.41 39.01 -0.27
N CYS A 20 24.27 38.32 -0.19
CA CYS A 20 23.05 38.73 -0.91
C CYS A 20 22.55 40.09 -0.41
N THR A 21 22.57 40.33 0.90
CA THR A 21 22.17 41.61 1.50
C THR A 21 23.04 42.77 1.01
N ALA A 22 24.36 42.58 0.97
CA ALA A 22 25.30 43.59 0.51
C ALA A 22 25.17 43.94 -0.98
N VAL A 23 24.69 43.01 -1.81
CA VAL A 23 24.37 43.27 -3.22
C VAL A 23 23.02 43.95 -3.35
N LEU A 24 21.99 43.41 -2.70
CA LEU A 24 20.59 43.82 -2.87
C LEU A 24 20.24 45.18 -2.23
N LEU A 25 21.03 45.66 -1.27
CA LEU A 25 20.86 46.98 -0.64
C LEU A 25 21.64 48.11 -1.34
N ARG A 26 22.28 47.85 -2.48
CA ARG A 26 23.01 48.90 -3.20
C ARG A 26 22.02 49.93 -3.76
N SER A 27 22.40 51.21 -3.71
CA SER A 27 21.54 52.34 -4.10
C SER A 27 21.04 52.34 -5.56
N HIS A 28 21.68 51.57 -6.44
CA HIS A 28 21.27 51.43 -7.85
C HIS A 28 20.29 50.29 -8.10
N ILE A 29 19.91 49.52 -7.08
CA ILE A 29 18.94 48.44 -7.19
C ILE A 29 17.59 48.95 -6.68
N SER A 30 16.57 48.83 -7.53
CA SER A 30 15.18 49.15 -7.19
C SER A 30 14.32 47.91 -7.31
N PHE A 31 13.38 47.74 -6.38
CA PHE A 31 12.42 46.64 -6.37
C PHE A 31 11.07 47.15 -6.86
N LYS A 32 10.41 46.39 -7.73
CA LYS A 32 9.06 46.67 -8.20
C LYS A 32 8.14 45.51 -7.82
N GLY A 33 6.87 45.81 -7.53
CA GLY A 33 5.85 44.78 -7.33
C GLY A 33 5.65 43.97 -8.61
N MET A 34 5.38 42.67 -8.48
CA MET A 34 5.09 41.83 -9.64
C MET A 34 3.59 41.81 -9.94
N PRO A 35 3.19 41.75 -11.23
CA PRO A 35 1.80 41.45 -11.59
C PRO A 35 1.42 40.03 -11.14
N PRO A 36 0.12 39.74 -10.93
CA PRO A 36 -0.35 38.40 -10.60
C PRO A 36 0.16 37.39 -11.65
N THR A 37 0.75 36.30 -11.16
CA THR A 37 1.52 35.34 -11.97
C THR A 37 0.66 34.68 -13.04
N ASN A 38 0.85 35.09 -14.30
CA ASN A 38 0.41 34.38 -15.49
C ASN A 38 1.66 33.85 -16.21
N PRO A 39 1.75 32.56 -16.55
CA PRO A 39 2.88 31.98 -17.30
C PRO A 39 3.14 32.62 -18.69
N PHE A 40 2.27 33.52 -19.16
CA PHE A 40 2.39 34.24 -20.43
C PHE A 40 2.79 35.72 -20.31
N ASN A 41 3.16 36.22 -19.13
CA ASN A 41 3.60 37.61 -19.02
C ASN A 41 4.92 37.82 -19.80
N ASN A 42 4.89 38.69 -20.80
CA ASN A 42 6.08 39.01 -21.57
C ASN A 42 6.98 39.97 -20.79
N LEU A 43 8.28 40.03 -21.14
CA LEU A 43 9.26 40.91 -20.49
C LEU A 43 8.80 42.38 -20.45
N LYS A 44 8.03 42.82 -21.45
CA LYS A 44 7.45 44.16 -21.51
C LYS A 44 6.40 44.39 -20.42
N ASP A 45 5.56 43.39 -20.14
CA ASP A 45 4.53 43.48 -19.10
C ASP A 45 5.17 43.56 -17.71
N LEU A 46 6.29 42.86 -17.49
CA LEU A 46 7.08 42.93 -16.26
C LEU A 46 7.79 44.28 -16.06
N LEU A 47 8.25 44.92 -17.15
CA LEU A 47 8.97 46.19 -17.09
C LEU A 47 8.05 47.42 -16.98
N LEU A 48 6.86 47.32 -17.58
CA LEU A 48 5.86 48.39 -17.64
C LEU A 48 4.84 48.32 -16.49
N PHE A 49 4.79 47.23 -15.72
CA PHE A 49 3.92 47.13 -14.56
C PHE A 49 4.33 48.14 -13.48
N SER A 50 3.51 49.18 -13.34
CA SER A 50 3.60 50.16 -12.28
C SER A 50 2.77 49.69 -11.10
N ALA A 51 3.31 48.77 -10.31
CA ALA A 51 2.76 48.51 -8.98
C ALA A 51 2.94 49.77 -8.11
N GLU A 52 1.96 50.10 -7.27
CA GLU A 52 2.15 51.11 -6.22
C GLU A 52 3.37 50.73 -5.37
N ASN A 53 4.14 51.74 -4.95
CA ASN A 53 5.27 51.53 -4.04
C ASN A 53 4.73 50.90 -2.76
N HIS A 54 4.96 49.60 -2.58
CA HIS A 54 4.64 48.90 -1.35
C HIS A 54 5.86 48.89 -0.44
N ASP A 55 5.66 49.25 0.82
CA ASP A 55 6.73 49.18 1.82
C ASP A 55 6.82 47.76 2.38
N CYS A 56 7.78 46.98 1.89
CA CYS A 56 7.99 45.59 2.34
C CYS A 56 8.63 45.50 3.74
N THR A 57 8.57 46.56 4.56
CA THR A 57 9.02 46.57 5.96
C THR A 57 7.96 46.07 6.93
N SER A 58 6.68 46.09 6.56
CA SER A 58 5.64 45.43 7.35
C SER A 58 5.77 43.91 7.20
N GLU A 59 5.69 43.24 8.35
CA GLU A 59 5.91 41.81 8.61
C GLU A 59 5.56 40.89 7.44
N GLU A 60 6.37 39.84 7.26
CA GLU A 60 5.94 38.70 6.45
C GLU A 60 4.58 38.28 6.97
N ILE A 61 3.55 38.35 6.12
CA ILE A 61 2.35 37.55 6.35
C ILE A 61 2.90 36.12 6.34
N PRO A 62 2.96 35.42 7.49
CA PRO A 62 3.46 34.07 7.50
C PRO A 62 2.59 33.33 6.50
N GLU A 63 3.18 32.70 5.49
CA GLU A 63 2.41 31.71 4.77
C GLU A 63 1.91 30.75 5.85
N GLU A 64 0.59 30.69 6.06
CA GLU A 64 -0.05 29.61 6.78
C GLU A 64 0.18 28.34 5.94
N ARG A 65 1.40 27.82 6.02
CA ARG A 65 1.68 26.44 5.67
C ARG A 65 1.00 25.66 6.79
N PRO A 66 0.11 24.70 6.48
CA PRO A 66 -0.31 23.74 7.50
C PRO A 66 0.98 23.11 8.03
N PHE A 67 1.37 23.51 9.25
CA PHE A 67 2.59 23.06 9.87
C PHE A 67 2.39 21.60 10.22
N MET A 68 3.11 20.72 9.53
CA MET A 68 2.98 19.28 9.67
C MET A 68 3.61 18.76 10.98
N GLY A 69 4.13 19.63 11.85
CA GLY A 69 4.71 19.20 13.12
C GLY A 69 6.02 18.43 13.00
N ILE A 70 6.62 18.40 11.81
CA ILE A 70 7.88 17.68 11.56
C ILE A 70 9.05 18.50 12.08
N VAL A 71 9.85 17.88 12.95
CA VAL A 71 11.05 18.47 13.55
C VAL A 71 12.28 17.64 13.22
N PRO A 72 13.49 18.23 13.28
CA PRO A 72 14.74 17.47 13.19
C PRO A 72 14.82 16.37 14.27
N VAL A 73 15.46 15.24 13.97
CA VAL A 73 15.65 14.15 14.94
C VAL A 73 16.35 14.63 16.23
N THR A 74 17.23 15.62 16.14
CA THR A 74 17.91 16.21 17.31
C THR A 74 16.95 16.76 18.36
N ASP A 75 15.74 17.15 17.95
CA ASP A 75 14.75 17.74 18.84
C ASP A 75 13.88 16.69 19.55
N LEU A 76 14.03 15.41 19.22
CA LEU A 76 13.26 14.28 19.80
C LEU A 76 13.80 13.78 21.15
N LEU A 77 14.89 14.34 21.66
CA LEU A 77 15.54 13.88 22.89
C LEU A 77 14.67 14.13 24.15
N PRO A 78 14.74 13.24 25.17
CA PRO A 78 15.65 12.10 25.30
C PRO A 78 15.03 10.73 24.96
N SER A 79 13.69 10.61 24.89
CA SER A 79 13.00 9.35 24.62
C SER A 79 12.03 9.51 23.45
N HIS A 80 12.20 8.67 22.43
CA HIS A 80 11.36 8.59 21.26
C HIS A 80 11.32 7.16 20.73
N VAL A 81 10.24 6.82 20.02
CA VAL A 81 10.12 5.54 19.34
C VAL A 81 10.78 5.60 17.98
N VAL A 82 11.46 4.52 17.60
CA VAL A 82 12.13 4.38 16.31
C VAL A 82 11.30 3.46 15.43
N ILE A 83 10.84 3.97 14.31
CA ILE A 83 9.96 3.27 13.38
C ILE A 83 10.60 3.22 12.01
N PHE A 84 10.51 2.07 11.36
CA PHE A 84 10.96 1.83 10.00
C PHE A 84 9.74 1.46 9.14
N SER A 85 9.74 1.87 7.87
CA SER A 85 8.69 1.53 6.92
C SER A 85 9.25 1.32 5.53
N ASP A 86 8.68 0.35 4.80
CA ASP A 86 9.04 0.06 3.42
C ASP A 86 7.84 -0.53 2.65
N GLY A 87 7.78 -0.25 1.34
CA GLY A 87 6.80 -0.74 0.39
C GLY A 87 7.44 -1.65 -0.66
N SER A 88 6.82 -2.80 -0.91
CA SER A 88 7.25 -3.74 -1.95
C SER A 88 6.20 -3.86 -3.05
N GLN A 89 6.66 -3.96 -4.30
CA GLN A 89 5.83 -4.25 -5.45
C GLN A 89 6.49 -5.32 -6.33
N THR A 90 5.69 -6.29 -6.75
CA THR A 90 5.98 -7.22 -7.85
C THR A 90 5.00 -6.96 -9.00
N GLU A 91 5.13 -7.69 -10.11
CA GLU A 91 4.23 -7.53 -11.26
C GLU A 91 2.74 -7.78 -10.91
N THR A 92 2.47 -8.57 -9.88
CA THR A 92 1.12 -9.05 -9.55
C THR A 92 0.67 -8.69 -8.14
N HIS A 93 1.60 -8.35 -7.24
CA HIS A 93 1.30 -8.10 -5.82
C HIS A 93 2.02 -6.87 -5.32
N THR A 94 1.32 -6.06 -4.52
CA THR A 94 1.87 -4.88 -3.86
C THR A 94 1.57 -5.00 -2.37
N GLY A 95 2.48 -4.55 -1.52
CA GLY A 95 2.27 -4.59 -0.08
C GLY A 95 3.33 -3.78 0.65
N PHE A 96 3.18 -3.65 1.96
CA PHE A 96 4.09 -2.86 2.77
C PHE A 96 4.28 -3.44 4.15
N ALA A 97 5.36 -3.00 4.80
CA ALA A 97 5.66 -3.34 6.17
C ALA A 97 6.09 -2.11 6.96
N VAL A 98 5.81 -2.17 8.26
CA VAL A 98 6.26 -1.18 9.25
C VAL A 98 6.69 -1.90 10.51
N CYS A 99 7.78 -1.45 11.13
CA CYS A 99 8.29 -2.00 12.39
C CYS A 99 8.70 -0.90 13.35
N GLN A 100 8.37 -1.09 14.62
CA GLN A 100 8.99 -0.37 15.72
C GLN A 100 10.12 -1.25 16.28
N ILE A 101 11.33 -0.70 16.34
CA ILE A 101 12.51 -1.42 16.82
C ILE A 101 13.09 -0.67 18.02
N ASP A 102 13.46 -1.42 19.04
CA ASP A 102 14.23 -0.89 20.17
C ASP A 102 15.67 -0.61 19.71
N PRO A 103 16.16 0.64 19.81
CA PRO A 103 17.47 1.00 19.30
C PRO A 103 18.64 0.38 20.08
N ASP A 104 18.43 0.04 21.36
CA ASP A 104 19.47 -0.50 22.24
C ASP A 104 19.55 -2.02 22.12
N THR A 105 18.40 -2.71 22.11
CA THR A 105 18.34 -4.18 22.07
C THR A 105 18.22 -4.76 20.65
N LYS A 106 17.86 -3.93 19.66
CA LYS A 106 17.52 -4.33 18.29
C LYS A 106 16.30 -5.26 18.21
N GLU A 107 15.50 -5.36 19.27
CA GLU A 107 14.29 -6.18 19.28
C GLU A 107 13.15 -5.49 18.53
N ILE A 108 12.37 -6.28 17.77
CA ILE A 108 11.14 -5.81 17.13
C ILE A 108 10.05 -5.73 18.20
N ILE A 109 9.70 -4.51 18.61
CA ILE A 109 8.66 -4.26 19.60
C ILE A 109 7.28 -4.51 18.99
N GLN A 110 7.06 -3.97 17.79
CA GLN A 110 5.81 -4.13 17.03
C GLN A 110 6.11 -4.19 15.54
N LYS A 111 5.32 -4.97 14.80
CA LYS A 111 5.35 -4.97 13.34
C LYS A 111 3.94 -5.06 12.76
N ARG A 112 3.72 -4.43 11.61
CA ARG A 112 2.50 -4.59 10.80
C ARG A 112 2.89 -4.80 9.34
N GLN A 113 2.15 -5.67 8.67
CA GLN A 113 2.37 -6.08 7.29
C GLN A 113 1.00 -6.17 6.63
N TYR A 114 0.85 -5.56 5.46
CA TYR A 114 -0.40 -5.60 4.71
C TYR A 114 -0.13 -5.76 3.23
N ALA A 115 -0.88 -6.67 2.60
CA ALA A 115 -1.03 -6.71 1.16
C ALA A 115 -2.00 -5.61 0.72
N ILE A 116 -1.66 -4.90 -0.34
CA ILE A 116 -2.49 -3.89 -1.00
C ILE A 116 -3.11 -4.54 -2.24
N PRO A 117 -4.32 -4.13 -2.68
CA PRO A 117 -4.93 -4.69 -3.88
C PRO A 117 -3.98 -4.72 -5.10
N PRO A 118 -4.13 -5.74 -5.98
CA PRO A 118 -3.36 -5.84 -7.21
C PRO A 118 -3.55 -4.60 -8.09
N ASP A 119 -2.58 -4.30 -8.95
CA ASP A 119 -2.50 -3.10 -9.81
C ASP A 119 -2.17 -1.77 -9.11
N THR A 120 -1.68 -1.84 -7.88
CA THR A 120 -1.28 -0.65 -7.13
C THR A 120 0.20 -0.30 -7.31
N SER A 121 0.53 0.98 -7.45
CA SER A 121 1.91 1.47 -7.61
C SER A 121 2.77 1.26 -6.35
N ALA A 122 4.08 1.04 -6.53
CA ALA A 122 5.06 1.02 -5.44
C ALA A 122 5.02 2.31 -4.60
N GLN A 123 4.77 3.45 -5.24
CA GLN A 123 4.65 4.75 -4.54
C GLN A 123 3.51 4.77 -3.53
N LEU A 124 2.38 4.11 -3.80
CA LEU A 124 1.30 4.00 -2.82
C LEU A 124 1.67 3.06 -1.68
N ALA A 125 2.39 1.98 -1.95
CA ALA A 125 2.90 1.10 -0.90
C ALA A 125 3.77 1.86 0.09
N GLU A 126 4.69 2.67 -0.42
CA GLU A 126 5.60 3.50 0.37
C GLU A 126 4.88 4.55 1.22
N ILE A 127 3.93 5.29 0.61
CA ILE A 127 3.12 6.27 1.35
C ILE A 127 2.21 5.57 2.37
N ALA A 128 1.63 4.41 2.05
CA ALA A 128 0.80 3.65 2.99
C ALA A 128 1.64 3.12 4.17
N ALA A 129 2.86 2.68 3.91
CA ALA A 129 3.82 2.27 4.93
C ALA A 129 4.13 3.43 5.89
N ALA A 130 4.35 4.63 5.34
CA ALA A 130 4.62 5.83 6.13
C ALA A 130 3.41 6.26 6.99
N LEU A 131 2.20 6.21 6.43
CA LEU A 131 0.97 6.47 7.17
C LEU A 131 0.83 5.53 8.38
N GLU A 132 1.04 4.24 8.15
CA GLU A 132 0.97 3.25 9.24
C GLU A 132 2.12 3.43 10.24
N GLY A 133 3.30 3.84 9.78
CA GLY A 133 4.42 4.29 10.60
C GLY A 133 4.03 5.39 11.58
N PHE A 134 3.42 6.46 11.10
CA PHE A 134 2.99 7.56 11.98
C PHE A 134 1.90 7.13 12.97
N ARG A 135 1.00 6.23 12.58
CA ARG A 135 -0.01 5.66 13.49
C ARG A 135 0.62 4.79 14.57
N LEU A 136 1.65 4.03 14.23
CA LEU A 136 2.38 3.16 15.14
C LEU A 136 3.16 3.96 16.21
N MET A 137 3.44 5.26 15.98
CA MET A 137 4.00 6.13 17.01
C MET A 137 3.06 6.40 18.18
N HIS A 138 1.76 6.14 18.02
CA HIS A 138 0.72 6.38 19.03
C HIS A 138 0.85 7.79 19.67
N ASP A 139 0.91 7.87 20.99
CA ASP A 139 1.07 9.12 21.74
C ASP A 139 2.53 9.36 22.20
N ASN A 140 3.51 8.77 21.49
CA ASN A 140 4.94 8.98 21.78
C ASN A 140 5.58 9.95 20.78
N ASN A 141 6.65 10.63 21.20
CA ASN A 141 7.59 11.24 20.26
C ASN A 141 8.23 10.15 19.41
N GLY A 142 8.48 10.40 18.12
CA GLY A 142 8.98 9.34 17.25
C GLY A 142 9.66 9.82 15.98
N VAL A 143 10.52 8.96 15.45
CA VAL A 143 11.14 9.12 14.13
C VAL A 143 10.68 7.98 13.22
N LEU A 144 10.29 8.34 11.99
CA LEU A 144 10.05 7.40 10.91
C LEU A 144 11.25 7.40 9.95
N TYR A 145 11.87 6.25 9.79
CA TYR A 145 12.90 6.00 8.78
C TYR A 145 12.27 5.28 7.58
N THR A 146 12.53 5.79 6.39
CA THR A 146 12.10 5.22 5.10
C THR A 146 13.17 5.46 4.05
N ASP A 147 13.38 4.53 3.13
CA ASP A 147 14.27 4.70 2.00
C ASP A 147 13.60 5.37 0.78
N SER A 148 12.29 5.60 0.87
CA SER A 148 11.52 6.30 -0.15
C SER A 148 11.76 7.82 -0.09
N ALA A 149 12.58 8.32 -1.01
CA ALA A 149 12.76 9.76 -1.20
C ALA A 149 11.44 10.48 -1.55
N TYR A 150 10.49 9.76 -2.15
CA TYR A 150 9.17 10.29 -2.47
C TYR A 150 8.35 10.60 -1.21
N VAL A 151 8.35 9.69 -0.23
CA VAL A 151 7.68 9.86 1.06
C VAL A 151 8.25 11.06 1.81
N THR A 152 9.57 11.12 1.97
CA THR A 152 10.22 12.21 2.72
C THR A 152 10.01 13.55 2.04
N THR A 153 10.18 13.65 0.73
CA THR A 153 9.91 14.89 -0.02
C THR A 153 8.45 15.32 0.09
N THR A 154 7.53 14.35 0.09
CA THR A 154 6.09 14.61 0.24
C THR A 154 5.77 15.21 1.60
N ILE A 155 6.25 14.59 2.68
CA ILE A 155 6.00 15.02 4.06
C ILE A 155 6.65 16.38 4.35
N HIS A 156 7.90 16.57 3.95
CA HIS A 156 8.66 17.78 4.25
C HIS A 156 8.25 19.00 3.40
N THR A 157 7.78 18.79 2.17
CA THR A 157 7.60 19.90 1.22
C THR A 157 6.34 19.87 0.37
N ASN A 158 5.98 18.72 -0.23
CA ASN A 158 4.98 18.73 -1.29
C ASN A 158 3.54 18.68 -0.77
N ALA A 159 3.28 17.97 0.33
CA ALA A 159 1.92 17.80 0.87
C ALA A 159 1.25 19.15 1.15
N SER A 160 1.94 20.07 1.86
CA SER A 160 1.41 21.42 2.12
C SER A 160 1.19 22.23 0.84
N LYS A 161 2.02 22.04 -0.20
CA LYS A 161 1.85 22.72 -1.50
C LYS A 161 0.65 22.17 -2.28
N TRP A 162 0.47 20.84 -2.28
CA TRP A 162 -0.65 20.19 -2.94
C TRP A 162 -1.97 20.49 -2.25
N HIS A 163 -1.98 20.52 -0.91
CA HIS A 163 -3.14 20.91 -0.13
C HIS A 163 -3.64 22.32 -0.49
N LYS A 164 -2.74 23.31 -0.60
CA LYS A 164 -3.09 24.67 -1.05
C LYS A 164 -3.68 24.73 -2.46
N ARG A 165 -3.32 23.78 -3.32
CA ARG A 165 -3.80 23.66 -4.71
C ARG A 165 -5.05 22.78 -4.82
N GLY A 166 -5.63 22.33 -3.71
CA GLY A 166 -6.77 21.41 -3.71
C GLY A 166 -6.45 20.02 -4.26
N PHE A 167 -5.19 19.56 -4.15
CA PHE A 167 -4.71 18.30 -4.70
C PHE A 167 -4.92 18.14 -6.20
N VAL A 168 -4.85 19.24 -6.95
CA VAL A 168 -4.95 19.24 -8.42
C VAL A 168 -3.57 19.41 -9.04
N THR A 169 -3.27 18.64 -10.08
CA THR A 169 -2.04 18.78 -10.87
C THR A 169 -2.10 20.01 -11.79
N GLY A 170 -0.97 20.43 -12.36
CA GLY A 170 -0.94 21.54 -13.32
C GLY A 170 -1.78 21.32 -14.60
N LYS A 171 -2.21 20.07 -14.86
CA LYS A 171 -3.09 19.70 -15.98
C LYS A 171 -4.58 19.68 -15.60
N GLY A 172 -4.93 20.01 -14.36
CA GLY A 172 -6.32 19.99 -13.89
C GLY A 172 -6.84 18.61 -13.45
N THR A 173 -5.99 17.57 -13.42
CA THR A 173 -6.38 16.24 -12.92
C THR A 173 -6.12 16.10 -11.42
N PRO A 174 -6.88 15.25 -10.70
CA PRO A 174 -6.56 14.92 -9.31
C PRO A 174 -5.15 14.35 -9.17
N LEU A 175 -4.47 14.70 -8.07
CA LEU A 175 -3.19 14.11 -7.69
C LEU A 175 -3.41 12.64 -7.33
N GLN A 176 -2.54 11.77 -7.83
CA GLN A 176 -2.57 10.36 -7.45
C GLN A 176 -2.31 10.19 -5.95
N HIS A 177 -3.02 9.24 -5.33
CA HIS A 177 -2.87 8.88 -3.91
C HIS A 177 -3.15 10.03 -2.92
N HIS A 178 -3.92 11.05 -3.35
CA HIS A 178 -4.21 12.22 -2.51
C HIS A 178 -4.90 11.87 -1.19
N ASP A 179 -5.78 10.85 -1.16
CA ASP A 179 -6.46 10.38 0.05
C ASP A 179 -5.46 9.92 1.13
N THR A 180 -4.44 9.15 0.74
CA THR A 180 -3.41 8.66 1.66
C THR A 180 -2.53 9.81 2.15
N ILE A 181 -2.21 10.76 1.28
CA ILE A 181 -1.44 11.96 1.64
C ILE A 181 -2.24 12.82 2.63
N LEU A 182 -3.54 13.01 2.40
CA LEU A 182 -4.45 13.69 3.32
C LEU A 182 -4.47 13.02 4.69
N ALA A 183 -4.59 11.69 4.74
CA ALA A 183 -4.56 10.95 6.00
C ALA A 183 -3.23 11.12 6.77
N ILE A 184 -2.09 11.19 6.06
CA ILE A 184 -0.80 11.51 6.70
C ILE A 184 -0.83 12.92 7.30
N MET A 185 -1.37 13.90 6.57
CA MET A 185 -1.50 15.27 7.06
C MET A 185 -2.35 15.34 8.33
N GLU A 186 -3.48 14.64 8.36
CA GLU A 186 -4.36 14.58 9.53
C GLU A 186 -3.64 13.99 10.75
N VAL A 187 -3.02 12.81 10.60
CA VAL A 187 -2.29 12.15 11.70
C VAL A 187 -1.17 13.04 12.25
N LEU A 188 -0.41 13.69 11.38
CA LEU A 188 0.69 14.57 11.80
C LEU A 188 0.17 15.85 12.47
N GLN A 189 -0.92 16.44 11.98
CA GLN A 189 -1.57 17.58 12.64
C GLN A 189 -2.15 17.21 14.00
N GLU A 190 -2.76 16.05 14.16
CA GLU A 190 -3.25 15.57 15.45
C GLU A 190 -2.11 15.39 16.45
N ARG A 191 -1.01 14.75 16.03
CA ARG A 191 0.18 14.59 16.86
C ARG A 191 0.76 15.95 17.27
N HIS A 192 0.83 16.90 16.33
CA HIS A 192 1.28 18.26 16.63
C HIS A 192 0.37 18.97 17.64
N LYS A 193 -0.96 18.87 17.49
CA LYS A 193 -1.94 19.44 18.44
C LYS A 193 -1.79 18.86 19.84
N LYS A 194 -1.39 17.59 19.96
CA LYS A 194 -1.08 16.92 21.22
C LYS A 194 0.29 17.30 21.80
N GLY A 195 1.08 18.12 21.10
CA GLY A 195 2.44 18.49 21.51
C GLY A 195 3.49 17.39 21.29
N LEU A 196 3.16 16.36 20.50
CA LEU A 196 4.07 15.25 20.21
C LEU A 196 5.01 15.62 19.07
N LYS A 197 6.31 15.44 19.31
CA LYS A 197 7.34 15.69 18.31
C LYS A 197 7.46 14.50 17.36
N THR A 198 7.45 14.79 16.06
CA THR A 198 7.54 13.77 15.02
C THR A 198 8.66 14.13 14.05
N SER A 199 9.45 13.14 13.65
CA SER A 199 10.46 13.30 12.61
C SER A 199 10.29 12.24 11.53
N CYS A 200 10.78 12.54 10.33
CA CYS A 200 10.77 11.64 9.19
C CYS A 200 12.09 11.80 8.43
N GLU A 201 12.87 10.74 8.39
CA GLU A 201 14.22 10.74 7.85
C GLU A 201 14.36 9.79 6.68
N TRP A 202 15.09 10.27 5.66
CA TRP A 202 15.41 9.46 4.50
C TRP A 202 16.62 8.58 4.79
N VAL A 203 16.49 7.29 4.53
CA VAL A 203 17.58 6.32 4.62
C VAL A 203 18.06 5.99 3.22
N LYS A 204 19.38 5.84 3.05
CA LYS A 204 19.91 5.36 1.77
C LYS A 204 19.59 3.86 1.65
N ALA A 205 18.87 3.49 0.60
CA ALA A 205 18.59 2.09 0.27
C ALA A 205 19.88 1.25 0.18
N HIS A 206 19.80 -0.01 0.61
CA HIS A 206 20.84 -1.03 0.46
C HIS A 206 22.20 -0.70 1.11
N GLN A 207 22.21 -0.25 2.36
CA GLN A 207 23.46 -0.17 3.13
C GLN A 207 23.79 -1.53 3.77
N HIS A 208 24.97 -2.08 3.47
CA HIS A 208 25.41 -3.39 3.99
C HIS A 208 26.04 -3.35 5.40
N ASN A 209 26.08 -2.18 6.06
CA ASN A 209 26.67 -2.04 7.38
C ASN A 209 25.64 -2.29 8.50
N VAL A 210 25.47 -3.55 8.89
CA VAL A 210 24.49 -4.04 9.89
C VAL A 210 24.74 -3.53 11.33
N THR A 211 25.85 -2.83 11.57
CA THR A 211 26.16 -2.27 12.89
C THR A 211 25.26 -1.09 13.24
N ASP A 212 24.85 -0.29 12.26
CA ASP A 212 23.92 0.83 12.44
C ASP A 212 22.48 0.32 12.63
N ILE A 213 21.79 0.84 13.65
CA ILE A 213 20.37 0.55 13.90
C ILE A 213 19.52 0.93 12.69
N VAL A 214 19.88 2.02 11.99
CA VAL A 214 19.12 2.50 10.83
C VAL A 214 19.21 1.51 9.67
N ALA A 215 20.41 1.00 9.37
CA ALA A 215 20.61 -0.02 8.34
C ALA A 215 19.94 -1.36 8.69
N TYR A 216 20.06 -1.78 9.95
CA TYR A 216 19.40 -2.99 10.46
C TYR A 216 17.88 -2.91 10.32
N GLY A 217 17.29 -1.78 10.75
CA GLY A 217 15.85 -1.57 10.67
C GLY A 217 15.34 -1.54 9.23
N ASN A 218 16.07 -0.87 8.33
CA ASN A 218 15.73 -0.83 6.90
C ASN A 218 15.73 -2.24 6.28
N GLN A 219 16.72 -3.06 6.60
CA GLN A 219 16.77 -4.44 6.10
C GLN A 219 15.57 -5.27 6.59
N ILE A 220 15.19 -5.12 7.86
CA ILE A 220 14.04 -5.83 8.41
C ILE A 220 12.75 -5.47 7.67
N VAL A 221 12.48 -4.18 7.46
CA VAL A 221 11.23 -3.78 6.79
C VAL A 221 11.21 -4.13 5.31
N ASP A 222 12.36 -4.13 4.62
CA ASP A 222 12.48 -4.62 3.24
C ASP A 222 12.14 -6.10 3.13
N GLU A 223 12.71 -6.95 4.01
CA GLU A 223 12.41 -8.37 4.06
C GLU A 223 10.93 -8.63 4.38
N LEU A 224 10.37 -7.87 5.34
CA LEU A 224 8.97 -7.98 5.71
C LEU A 224 8.03 -7.48 4.60
N ALA A 225 8.39 -6.42 3.88
CA ALA A 225 7.59 -5.92 2.77
C ALA A 225 7.59 -6.93 1.62
N LYS A 226 8.75 -7.54 1.31
CA LYS A 226 8.86 -8.62 0.32
C LYS A 226 8.04 -9.87 0.67
N GLN A 227 7.86 -10.17 1.97
CA GLN A 227 6.97 -11.25 2.38
C GLN A 227 5.51 -10.96 2.00
N THR A 228 5.06 -9.70 2.05
CA THR A 228 3.67 -9.34 1.70
C THR A 228 3.36 -9.50 0.22
N THR A 229 4.39 -9.44 -0.64
CA THR A 229 4.26 -9.62 -2.09
C THR A 229 4.56 -11.05 -2.53
N ASN A 230 4.95 -11.92 -1.59
CA ASN A 230 5.15 -13.33 -1.86
C ASN A 230 3.80 -14.08 -1.77
N PRO A 231 3.32 -14.70 -2.86
CA PRO A 231 2.04 -15.41 -2.88
C PRO A 231 1.97 -16.62 -1.93
N LEU A 232 3.09 -16.99 -1.29
CA LEU A 232 3.20 -18.12 -0.36
C LEU A 232 3.03 -17.76 1.12
N THR A 233 2.82 -16.50 1.48
CA THR A 233 2.63 -16.10 2.89
C THR A 233 1.18 -16.28 3.32
N ILE A 234 0.85 -17.47 3.82
CA ILE A 234 -0.43 -17.73 4.49
C ILE A 234 -0.40 -17.10 5.88
N PHE A 235 -1.27 -16.12 6.13
CA PHE A 235 -1.61 -15.69 7.48
C PHE A 235 -2.52 -16.73 8.14
N VAL A 236 -1.94 -17.62 8.95
CA VAL A 236 -2.73 -18.53 9.80
C VAL A 236 -3.09 -17.80 11.09
N GLN A 237 -4.35 -17.36 11.20
CA GLN A 237 -4.86 -16.80 12.45
C GLN A 237 -5.15 -17.95 13.41
N THR A 238 -4.24 -18.24 14.36
CA THR A 238 -4.47 -19.27 15.40
C THR A 238 -4.79 -18.63 16.75
N ARG A 239 -5.71 -19.23 17.53
CA ARG A 239 -6.04 -18.78 18.90
C ARG A 239 -5.06 -19.30 19.96
N ALA A 240 -4.05 -20.08 19.58
CA ALA A 240 -3.20 -20.80 20.53
C ALA A 240 -1.82 -20.13 20.68
N LYS A 241 -1.70 -19.29 21.72
CA LYS A 241 -0.46 -18.58 22.12
C LYS A 241 0.76 -19.50 22.33
N LYS A 242 0.53 -20.80 22.55
CA LYS A 242 1.56 -21.83 22.81
C LYS A 242 2.46 -22.13 21.60
N TYR A 243 2.08 -21.75 20.38
CA TYR A 243 2.80 -22.14 19.15
C TYR A 243 3.52 -20.99 18.44
N LEU A 244 3.45 -19.77 18.99
CA LEU A 244 4.19 -18.60 18.46
C LEU A 244 5.71 -18.70 18.67
N SER A 245 6.17 -19.65 19.49
CA SER A 245 7.57 -19.79 19.92
C SER A 245 8.26 -21.09 19.46
N SER A 246 7.64 -21.89 18.59
CA SER A 246 8.27 -23.11 18.07
C SER A 246 9.08 -22.81 16.80
N SER A 247 10.39 -22.99 16.85
CA SER A 247 11.31 -22.92 15.71
C SER A 247 11.21 -24.13 14.76
N ASN A 248 10.29 -25.07 15.02
CA ASN A 248 10.11 -26.25 14.20
C ASN A 248 9.01 -25.99 13.15
N PRO A 249 9.34 -25.94 11.84
CA PRO A 249 8.37 -25.73 10.77
C PRO A 249 7.29 -26.82 10.69
N PHE A 250 7.47 -27.95 11.38
CA PHE A 250 6.52 -29.07 11.44
C PHE A 250 5.62 -29.07 12.69
N ALA A 251 5.82 -28.17 13.65
CA ALA A 251 4.99 -28.11 14.86
C ALA A 251 3.49 -27.81 14.56
N PRO A 252 3.12 -26.91 13.63
CA PRO A 252 1.72 -26.60 13.34
C PRO A 252 0.97 -27.79 12.71
N ILE A 253 1.58 -28.50 11.77
CA ILE A 253 0.92 -29.59 11.04
C ILE A 253 0.67 -30.82 11.91
N ARG A 254 1.54 -31.09 12.88
CA ARG A 254 1.33 -32.18 13.84
C ARG A 254 0.04 -31.96 14.64
N VAL A 255 -0.16 -30.75 15.17
CA VAL A 255 -1.35 -30.41 15.97
C VAL A 255 -2.61 -30.56 15.13
N MET A 256 -2.55 -30.15 13.87
CA MET A 256 -3.64 -30.36 12.92
C MET A 256 -3.91 -31.87 12.78
N GLN A 257 -2.89 -32.69 12.52
CA GLN A 257 -3.05 -34.15 12.35
C GLN A 257 -3.55 -34.86 13.62
N GLU A 258 -3.27 -34.35 14.82
CA GLU A 258 -3.81 -34.87 16.08
C GLU A 258 -5.35 -34.73 16.17
N SER A 259 -5.96 -33.84 15.37
CA SER A 259 -7.43 -33.72 15.28
C SER A 259 -8.08 -34.76 14.37
N ALA A 260 -7.30 -35.56 13.64
CA ALA A 260 -7.82 -36.56 12.71
C ALA A 260 -8.55 -37.70 13.44
N THR A 261 -9.68 -38.08 12.87
CA THR A 261 -10.44 -39.26 13.32
C THR A 261 -9.80 -40.55 12.79
N SER A 262 -10.08 -41.68 13.43
CA SER A 262 -9.57 -42.98 12.97
C SER A 262 -10.00 -43.31 11.53
N ALA A 263 -11.21 -42.91 11.13
CA ALA A 263 -11.72 -43.08 9.77
C ALA A 263 -10.94 -42.26 8.73
N GLU A 264 -10.40 -41.09 9.11
CA GLU A 264 -9.54 -40.29 8.23
C GLU A 264 -8.15 -40.90 8.12
N THR A 265 -7.58 -41.39 9.23
CA THR A 265 -6.29 -42.08 9.18
C THR A 265 -6.35 -43.35 8.33
N ASP A 266 -7.49 -44.06 8.33
CA ASP A 266 -7.70 -45.21 7.43
C ASP A 266 -7.66 -44.78 5.95
N LYS A 267 -8.25 -43.63 5.61
CA LYS A 267 -8.16 -43.06 4.25
C LYS A 267 -6.73 -42.67 3.90
N TRP A 268 -5.95 -42.17 4.85
CA TRP A 268 -4.55 -41.80 4.62
C TRP A 268 -3.71 -43.04 4.31
N VAL A 269 -3.87 -44.10 5.10
CA VAL A 269 -3.22 -45.40 4.84
C VAL A 269 -3.63 -45.97 3.49
N ALA A 270 -4.92 -45.89 3.13
CA ALA A 270 -5.41 -46.34 1.83
C ALA A 270 -4.83 -45.56 0.64
N ASN A 271 -4.35 -44.33 0.87
CA ASN A 271 -3.68 -43.50 -0.13
C ASN A 271 -2.14 -43.47 0.07
N GLU A 272 -1.59 -44.53 0.68
CA GLU A 272 -0.15 -44.73 0.87
C GLU A 272 0.54 -43.63 1.68
N CYS A 273 -0.22 -42.87 2.48
CA CYS A 273 0.39 -41.94 3.41
C CYS A 273 1.18 -42.73 4.47
N SER A 274 2.37 -42.24 4.79
CA SER A 274 3.28 -42.87 5.75
C SER A 274 3.78 -41.86 6.77
N HIS A 275 4.26 -42.37 7.90
CA HIS A 275 4.87 -41.52 8.91
C HIS A 275 6.27 -41.12 8.45
N TYR A 276 6.53 -39.81 8.46
CA TYR A 276 7.84 -39.24 8.20
C TYR A 276 8.52 -38.82 9.50
N TYR A 277 9.85 -39.02 9.53
CA TYR A 277 10.72 -38.74 10.66
C TYR A 277 11.62 -37.56 10.34
N HIS A 278 11.57 -36.51 11.16
CA HIS A 278 12.57 -35.46 11.11
C HIS A 278 13.65 -35.72 12.17
N ASN A 279 14.91 -35.89 11.76
CA ASN A 279 16.07 -36.10 12.65
C ASN A 279 16.01 -37.33 13.57
N ASN A 280 15.31 -38.41 13.17
CA ASN A 280 15.16 -39.65 13.95
C ASN A 280 14.53 -39.48 15.34
N GLU A 281 13.90 -38.34 15.61
CA GLU A 281 13.13 -38.11 16.84
C GLU A 281 11.65 -37.91 16.49
N PRO A 282 10.72 -38.36 17.35
CA PRO A 282 9.31 -37.94 17.24
C PRO A 282 9.25 -36.41 17.26
N PRO A 283 8.36 -35.77 16.46
CA PRO A 283 7.05 -36.32 16.10
C PRO A 283 6.94 -36.97 14.72
N TYR A 284 6.04 -37.95 14.64
CA TYR A 284 5.59 -38.59 13.42
C TYR A 284 4.55 -37.69 12.75
N ILE A 285 4.84 -37.22 11.54
CA ILE A 285 3.84 -36.55 10.69
C ILE A 285 3.42 -37.47 9.56
N TRP A 286 2.14 -37.46 9.21
CA TRP A 286 1.65 -38.18 8.04
C TRP A 286 2.01 -37.43 6.76
N MET A 287 2.69 -38.12 5.84
CA MET A 287 3.11 -37.60 4.55
C MET A 287 2.51 -38.43 3.44
N HIS A 288 1.96 -37.76 2.43
CA HIS A 288 1.51 -38.41 1.19
C HIS A 288 2.72 -38.70 0.27
N PRO A 289 2.68 -39.74 -0.58
CA PRO A 289 3.78 -40.08 -1.50
C PRO A 289 4.25 -38.96 -2.42
N SER A 290 3.40 -37.95 -2.65
CA SER A 290 3.76 -36.75 -3.42
C SER A 290 4.64 -35.75 -2.66
N GLY A 291 5.06 -36.06 -1.43
CA GLY A 291 5.99 -35.24 -0.66
C GLY A 291 5.35 -34.08 0.11
N VAL A 292 4.02 -34.06 0.27
CA VAL A 292 3.29 -33.08 1.07
C VAL A 292 2.59 -33.74 2.27
N PRO A 293 2.44 -33.02 3.40
CA PRO A 293 1.75 -33.56 4.57
C PRO A 293 0.27 -33.80 4.34
N ALA A 294 -0.27 -34.85 4.97
CA ALA A 294 -1.69 -35.14 4.98
C ALA A 294 -2.43 -34.18 5.95
N LEU A 295 -3.56 -33.65 5.51
CA LEU A 295 -4.38 -32.70 6.27
C LEU A 295 -5.76 -33.31 6.57
N PRO A 296 -6.25 -33.23 7.83
CA PRO A 296 -7.61 -33.65 8.16
C PRO A 296 -8.66 -32.85 7.40
N ILE A 297 -9.83 -33.44 7.20
CA ILE A 297 -10.91 -32.82 6.41
C ILE A 297 -11.40 -31.53 7.08
N GLY A 298 -11.55 -31.52 8.41
CA GLY A 298 -11.96 -30.34 9.17
C GLY A 298 -11.00 -29.15 9.01
N GLU A 299 -9.70 -29.41 9.09
CA GLU A 299 -8.66 -28.40 8.88
C GLU A 299 -8.59 -27.95 7.41
N CYS A 300 -8.83 -28.85 6.46
CA CYS A 300 -8.93 -28.50 5.05
C CYS A 300 -10.11 -27.56 4.77
N HIS A 301 -11.27 -27.81 5.38
CA HIS A 301 -12.42 -26.90 5.30
C HIS A 301 -12.09 -25.52 5.86
N LEU A 302 -11.42 -25.46 7.02
CA LEU A 302 -11.02 -24.20 7.65
C LEU A 302 -10.05 -23.42 6.76
N LEU A 303 -9.01 -24.10 6.25
CA LEU A 303 -8.02 -23.51 5.35
C LEU A 303 -8.64 -23.03 4.04
N ALA A 304 -9.49 -23.85 3.42
CA ALA A 304 -10.22 -23.48 2.20
C ALA A 304 -11.11 -22.25 2.42
N HIS A 305 -11.80 -22.17 3.57
CA HIS A 305 -12.62 -21.03 3.93
C HIS A 305 -11.78 -19.76 4.16
N GLN A 306 -10.65 -19.86 4.86
CA GLN A 306 -9.74 -18.73 5.10
C GLN A 306 -9.16 -18.18 3.79
N LEU A 307 -8.65 -19.07 2.94
CA LEU A 307 -8.08 -18.72 1.64
C LEU A 307 -9.15 -18.12 0.71
N HIS A 308 -10.35 -18.68 0.67
CA HIS A 308 -11.40 -18.17 -0.20
C HIS A 308 -12.00 -16.85 0.29
N TYR A 309 -12.28 -16.67 1.58
CA TYR A 309 -12.86 -15.41 2.07
C TYR A 309 -11.89 -14.23 2.02
N GLY A 310 -10.57 -14.47 2.06
CA GLY A 310 -9.56 -13.41 1.96
C GLY A 310 -9.36 -12.86 0.55
N SER A 311 -9.56 -13.68 -0.49
CA SER A 311 -9.19 -13.32 -1.88
C SER A 311 -10.23 -13.69 -2.95
N HIS A 312 -11.35 -14.31 -2.56
CA HIS A 312 -12.39 -14.81 -3.46
C HIS A 312 -11.85 -15.68 -4.62
N MET A 313 -10.80 -16.46 -4.34
CA MET A 313 -10.17 -17.32 -5.34
C MET A 313 -11.19 -18.26 -6.03
N PRO A 314 -11.11 -18.40 -7.37
CA PRO A 314 -11.84 -19.42 -8.10
C PRO A 314 -11.53 -20.82 -7.59
N THR A 315 -12.48 -21.76 -7.76
CA THR A 315 -12.36 -23.12 -7.24
C THR A 315 -11.07 -23.83 -7.67
N ASN A 316 -10.64 -23.68 -8.93
CA ASN A 316 -9.44 -24.34 -9.44
C ASN A 316 -8.16 -23.79 -8.79
N ASP A 317 -8.09 -22.49 -8.58
CA ASP A 317 -6.94 -21.84 -7.96
C ASP A 317 -6.85 -22.23 -6.49
N LEU A 318 -7.99 -22.25 -5.79
CA LEU A 318 -8.07 -22.72 -4.41
C LEU A 318 -7.60 -24.18 -4.27
N ILE A 319 -8.02 -25.06 -5.19
CA ILE A 319 -7.57 -26.46 -5.24
C ILE A 319 -6.05 -26.55 -5.46
N ASN A 320 -5.50 -25.76 -6.38
CA ASN A 320 -4.08 -25.81 -6.71
C ASN A 320 -3.21 -25.27 -5.57
N THR A 321 -3.64 -24.19 -4.92
CA THR A 321 -2.96 -23.61 -3.76
C THR A 321 -2.87 -24.62 -2.62
N ILE A 322 -4.00 -25.24 -2.24
CA ILE A 322 -4.00 -26.23 -1.15
C ILE A 322 -3.19 -27.46 -1.54
N ARG A 323 -3.33 -27.98 -2.77
CA ARG A 323 -2.57 -29.14 -3.25
C ARG A 323 -1.06 -28.92 -3.24
N GLY A 324 -0.61 -27.68 -3.43
CA GLY A 324 0.82 -27.33 -3.38
C GLY A 324 1.44 -27.46 -1.98
N MET A 325 0.62 -27.47 -0.93
CA MET A 325 1.09 -27.43 0.46
C MET A 325 0.68 -28.66 1.26
N TYR A 326 -0.52 -29.19 0.98
CA TYR A 326 -1.14 -30.27 1.73
C TYR A 326 -1.84 -31.25 0.80
N TRP A 327 -1.88 -32.50 1.23
CA TRP A 327 -2.78 -33.48 0.65
C TRP A 327 -3.99 -33.66 1.55
N CYS A 328 -5.20 -33.66 0.97
CA CYS A 328 -6.44 -33.91 1.69
C CYS A 328 -7.37 -34.79 0.86
N PRO A 329 -8.06 -35.77 1.47
CA PRO A 329 -9.16 -36.47 0.82
C PRO A 329 -10.24 -35.50 0.34
N ASP A 330 -10.84 -35.77 -0.82
CA ASP A 330 -12.02 -35.05 -1.31
C ASP A 330 -11.83 -33.51 -1.49
N LEU A 331 -10.58 -33.03 -1.59
CA LEU A 331 -10.21 -31.61 -1.71
C LEU A 331 -11.05 -30.84 -2.75
N LYS A 332 -11.33 -31.47 -3.90
CA LYS A 332 -12.10 -30.84 -4.98
C LYS A 332 -13.51 -30.48 -4.53
N ASP A 333 -14.16 -31.35 -3.78
CA ASP A 333 -15.54 -31.18 -3.34
C ASP A 333 -15.62 -30.19 -2.18
N ILE A 334 -14.63 -30.21 -1.28
CA ILE A 334 -14.45 -29.21 -0.22
C ILE A 334 -14.33 -27.80 -0.82
N CYS A 335 -13.42 -27.60 -1.77
CA CYS A 335 -13.22 -26.29 -2.39
C CYS A 335 -14.48 -25.83 -3.16
N LYS A 336 -15.14 -26.71 -3.90
CA LYS A 336 -16.40 -26.38 -4.58
C LYS A 336 -17.48 -25.95 -3.59
N ALA A 337 -17.63 -26.67 -2.48
CA ALA A 337 -18.62 -26.36 -1.47
C ALA A 337 -18.37 -24.96 -0.86
N VAL A 338 -17.11 -24.63 -0.55
CA VAL A 338 -16.74 -23.31 0.00
C VAL A 338 -17.02 -22.17 -0.97
N VAL A 339 -16.69 -22.32 -2.26
CA VAL A 339 -16.97 -21.28 -3.26
C VAL A 339 -18.48 -21.12 -3.49
N ASN A 340 -19.23 -22.22 -3.55
CA ASN A 340 -20.66 -22.19 -3.79
C ASN A 340 -21.47 -21.61 -2.62
N THR A 341 -20.95 -21.66 -1.39
CA THR A 341 -21.58 -21.04 -0.21
C THR A 341 -21.18 -19.58 -0.01
N CYS A 342 -20.28 -19.04 -0.84
CA CYS A 342 -19.85 -17.65 -0.73
C CYS A 342 -20.87 -16.70 -1.37
N ASN A 343 -21.52 -15.87 -0.56
CA ASN A 343 -22.48 -14.88 -1.04
C ASN A 343 -21.88 -13.88 -2.04
N VAL A 344 -20.62 -13.46 -1.84
CA VAL A 344 -19.97 -12.46 -2.71
C VAL A 344 -19.70 -13.05 -4.10
N CYS A 345 -19.18 -14.28 -4.16
CA CYS A 345 -18.98 -14.98 -5.42
C CYS A 345 -20.31 -15.27 -6.10
N PHE A 346 -21.34 -15.65 -5.34
CA PHE A 346 -22.68 -15.88 -5.87
C PHE A 346 -23.27 -14.61 -6.52
N THR A 347 -23.12 -13.43 -5.90
CA THR A 347 -23.68 -12.18 -6.46
C THR A 347 -22.91 -11.63 -7.65
N ASN A 348 -21.60 -11.84 -7.72
CA ASN A 348 -20.74 -11.28 -8.77
C ASN A 348 -20.49 -12.23 -9.94
N THR A 349 -20.89 -13.50 -9.84
CA THR A 349 -20.79 -14.41 -10.97
C THR A 349 -21.91 -14.08 -11.95
N SER A 350 -21.55 -13.55 -13.12
CA SER A 350 -22.51 -13.45 -14.23
C SER A 350 -22.98 -14.86 -14.57
N HIS A 351 -24.19 -15.21 -14.12
CA HIS A 351 -24.83 -16.42 -14.60
C HIS A 351 -24.96 -16.28 -16.11
N GLN A 352 -24.31 -17.17 -16.87
CA GLN A 352 -24.54 -17.22 -18.30
C GLN A 352 -26.03 -17.41 -18.50
N THR A 353 -26.71 -16.39 -19.01
CA THR A 353 -28.07 -16.53 -19.50
C THR A 353 -28.09 -17.71 -20.48
N PRO A 354 -29.13 -18.56 -20.46
CA PRO A 354 -29.22 -19.66 -21.40
C PRO A 354 -28.95 -19.14 -22.81
N ARG A 355 -27.97 -19.73 -23.52
CA ARG A 355 -27.67 -19.32 -24.89
C ARG A 355 -28.94 -19.52 -25.72
N ILE A 356 -29.58 -18.40 -26.09
CA ILE A 356 -30.67 -18.42 -27.07
C ILE A 356 -30.03 -18.86 -28.39
N PRO A 357 -30.50 -19.94 -29.03
CA PRO A 357 -30.02 -20.33 -30.34
C PRO A 357 -30.19 -19.16 -31.31
N PRO A 358 -29.25 -18.89 -32.23
CA PRO A 358 -29.42 -17.85 -33.25
C PRO A 358 -30.74 -18.09 -33.99
N GLY A 359 -31.60 -17.07 -34.06
CA GLY A 359 -32.81 -17.13 -34.86
C GLY A 359 -32.46 -17.39 -36.33
N ALA A 360 -33.18 -18.31 -36.98
CA ALA A 360 -33.00 -18.57 -38.41
C ALA A 360 -33.97 -17.71 -39.22
N ILE A 361 -33.45 -16.99 -40.22
CA ILE A 361 -34.28 -16.31 -41.21
C ILE A 361 -34.97 -17.37 -42.10
N PRO A 362 -36.31 -17.43 -42.16
CA PRO A 362 -37.02 -18.38 -43.00
C PRO A 362 -36.75 -18.11 -44.48
N ARG A 363 -36.76 -19.15 -45.32
CA ARG A 363 -36.59 -18.96 -46.77
C ARG A 363 -37.83 -18.27 -47.35
N PRO A 364 -37.68 -17.19 -48.13
CA PRO A 364 -38.81 -16.52 -48.74
C PRO A 364 -39.52 -17.45 -49.74
N ALA A 365 -40.86 -17.38 -49.78
CA ALA A 365 -41.72 -18.24 -50.61
C ALA A 365 -41.67 -17.95 -52.13
N GLY A 366 -40.71 -17.12 -52.58
CA GLY A 366 -40.54 -16.73 -53.98
C GLY A 366 -39.72 -15.44 -54.13
N PRO A 367 -39.26 -15.15 -55.35
CA PRO A 367 -38.48 -13.93 -55.62
C PRO A 367 -39.30 -12.66 -55.30
N PHE A 368 -38.66 -11.69 -54.64
CA PHE A 368 -39.21 -10.37 -54.28
C PHE A 368 -40.46 -10.35 -53.38
N ARG A 369 -40.84 -11.48 -52.74
CA ARG A 369 -42.02 -11.54 -51.87
C ARG A 369 -41.79 -11.02 -50.45
N GLU A 370 -40.56 -11.11 -49.96
CA GLU A 370 -40.19 -10.63 -48.63
C GLU A 370 -38.87 -9.88 -48.71
N TRP A 371 -38.78 -8.82 -47.90
CA TRP A 371 -37.62 -7.96 -47.77
C TRP A 371 -37.21 -7.99 -46.29
N HIS A 372 -36.02 -8.50 -46.02
CA HIS A 372 -35.47 -8.57 -44.67
C HIS A 372 -34.40 -7.50 -44.58
N ILE A 373 -34.59 -6.53 -43.71
CA ILE A 373 -33.68 -5.41 -43.51
C ILE A 373 -33.08 -5.60 -42.13
N ASP A 374 -31.78 -5.82 -42.09
CA ASP A 374 -31.03 -5.89 -40.84
C ASP A 374 -30.66 -4.47 -40.41
N PHE A 375 -30.80 -4.14 -39.13
CA PHE A 375 -30.38 -2.84 -38.60
C PHE A 375 -29.34 -3.06 -37.50
N THR A 376 -28.24 -2.33 -37.59
CA THR A 376 -27.27 -2.21 -36.50
C THR A 376 -27.64 -0.98 -35.68
N ASP A 377 -28.12 -1.19 -34.46
CA ASP A 377 -28.33 -0.10 -33.51
C ASP A 377 -26.98 0.59 -33.24
N MET A 378 -26.99 1.94 -33.27
CA MET A 378 -25.82 2.70 -32.91
C MET A 378 -25.69 2.69 -31.39
N VAL A 379 -24.70 1.93 -30.89
CA VAL A 379 -24.42 1.76 -29.45
C VAL A 379 -24.35 3.10 -28.70
N THR A 380 -23.83 4.14 -29.36
CA THR A 380 -23.75 5.51 -28.84
C THR A 380 -24.83 6.43 -29.43
N PRO A 381 -25.68 7.07 -28.60
CA PRO A 381 -26.67 8.05 -29.05
C PRO A 381 -26.01 9.28 -29.69
N CYS A 382 -26.58 9.78 -30.79
CA CYS A 382 -26.13 11.03 -31.41
C CYS A 382 -27.11 12.16 -31.03
N LYS A 383 -26.60 13.24 -30.43
CA LYS A 383 -27.39 14.41 -29.99
C LYS A 383 -28.59 14.07 -29.08
N GLY A 384 -28.47 13.02 -28.27
CA GLY A 384 -29.51 12.61 -27.32
C GLY A 384 -30.67 11.81 -27.94
N TYR A 385 -30.60 11.49 -29.23
CA TYR A 385 -31.58 10.62 -29.90
C TYR A 385 -30.93 9.26 -30.21
N ARG A 386 -31.65 8.17 -29.89
CA ARG A 386 -31.38 6.85 -30.46
C ARG A 386 -32.21 6.69 -31.73
N SER A 387 -31.72 5.94 -32.71
CA SER A 387 -32.53 5.57 -33.87
C SER A 387 -33.64 4.63 -33.39
N GLU A 388 -34.82 5.18 -33.15
CA GLU A 388 -36.05 4.40 -33.01
C GLU A 388 -36.59 4.10 -34.41
N ILE A 389 -36.97 2.84 -34.63
CA ILE A 389 -38.06 2.47 -35.54
C ILE A 389 -39.14 1.86 -34.67
#